data_AF-A0AAD3HI45-F1
#
_entry.id   AF-A0AAD3HI45-F1
#
_cell.length_a   1.000
_cell.length_b   1.000
_cell.length_c   1.000
_cell.angle_alpha   90.00
_cell.angle_beta   90.00
_cell.angle_gamma   90.00
#
_symmetry.space_group_name_H-M   'P 1'
#
loop_
_entity.id
_entity.type
_entity.pdbx_description
1 polymer ?
#
loop_
_entity_poly.entity_id
_entity_poly.type
_entity_poly.pdbx_seq_one_letter_code
_entity_poly.pdbx_strand_id
1 'polypeptide(L)'
;ALEVARSEPGAFVLSALQDSLLSAWSSRLELPSEAVRQLLEAQPALLELTATTVKARLESLAALLGVPLPLAMQLVLKHPALVAVPPNATITRAKNVATALRVSMQTSASLIAKEPALLGVLAHCGAEARACGLADAAGEVAAAYEYWTLEWLQRQLREARPARNTSFAGLDRQ
;
A
#
# COMPACT_ATOMS: atom_id res chain seq x y z
N ALA A 1 9.23 -10.86 -32.30
CA ALA A 1 8.68 -9.56 -31.89
C ALA A 1 7.16 -9.60 -31.69
N LEU A 2 6.37 -10.07 -32.67
CA LEU A 2 4.90 -10.15 -32.56
C LEU A 2 4.36 -11.22 -31.57
N GLU A 3 5.08 -12.32 -31.34
CA GLU A 3 4.66 -13.35 -30.36
C GLU A 3 4.78 -12.90 -28.90
N VAL A 4 5.81 -12.09 -28.58
CA VAL A 4 6.05 -11.53 -27.24
C VAL A 4 5.01 -10.45 -26.90
N ALA A 5 4.61 -9.63 -27.87
CA ALA A 5 3.54 -8.64 -27.69
C ALA A 5 2.17 -9.27 -27.37
N ARG A 6 1.97 -10.53 -27.76
CA ARG A 6 0.72 -11.26 -27.55
C ARG A 6 0.66 -11.99 -26.21
N SER A 7 1.82 -12.34 -25.66
CA SER A 7 1.96 -13.05 -24.38
C SER A 7 2.21 -12.09 -23.21
N GLU A 8 2.87 -10.96 -23.46
CA GLU A 8 3.14 -9.92 -22.45
C GLU A 8 2.96 -8.51 -23.06
N PRO A 9 1.72 -8.02 -23.18
CA PRO A 9 1.46 -6.69 -23.73
C PRO A 9 2.15 -5.58 -22.92
N GLY A 10 2.34 -5.78 -21.61
CA GLY A 10 3.11 -4.86 -20.76
C GLY A 10 4.55 -4.69 -21.22
N ALA A 11 5.28 -5.80 -21.42
CA ALA A 11 6.69 -5.79 -21.84
C ALA A 11 6.92 -5.04 -23.17
N PHE A 12 5.96 -5.13 -24.10
CA PHE A 12 6.03 -4.41 -25.37
C PHE A 12 5.88 -2.89 -25.19
N VAL A 13 4.94 -2.46 -24.34
CA VAL A 13 4.74 -1.04 -24.01
C VAL A 13 5.97 -0.43 -23.34
N LEU A 14 6.70 -1.23 -22.54
CA LEU A 14 7.93 -0.82 -21.87
C LEU A 14 9.16 -0.75 -22.75
N SER A 15 9.26 -1.60 -23.77
CA SER A 15 10.30 -1.46 -24.78
C SER A 15 10.19 -0.16 -25.58
N ALA A 16 8.98 0.40 -25.66
CA ALA A 16 8.69 1.69 -26.30
C ALA A 16 8.68 2.88 -25.33
N LEU A 17 8.74 2.64 -24.01
CA LEU A 17 8.82 3.71 -23.01
C LEU A 17 10.20 4.37 -23.10
N GLN A 18 10.22 5.61 -23.57
CA GLN A 18 11.44 6.40 -23.71
C GLN A 18 12.11 6.60 -22.33
N ASP A 19 13.44 6.55 -22.27
CA ASP A 19 14.22 6.83 -21.05
C ASP A 19 13.89 8.20 -20.43
N SER A 20 13.41 9.15 -21.26
CA SER A 20 12.91 10.47 -20.85
C SER A 20 11.65 10.38 -19.97
N LEU A 21 10.75 9.43 -20.25
CA LEU A 21 9.53 9.25 -19.47
C LEU A 21 9.83 8.55 -18.14
N LEU A 22 10.64 7.49 -18.16
CA LEU A 22 11.07 6.81 -16.93
C LEU A 22 11.82 7.76 -15.99
N SER A 23 12.72 8.61 -16.51
CA SER A 23 13.42 9.62 -15.71
C SER A 23 12.48 10.70 -15.15
N ALA A 24 11.48 11.14 -15.92
CA ALA A 24 10.46 12.07 -15.43
C ALA A 24 9.62 11.47 -14.30
N TRP A 25 9.19 10.21 -14.43
CA TRP A 25 8.45 9.49 -13.39
C TRP A 25 9.30 9.22 -12.14
N SER A 26 10.54 8.78 -12.34
CA SER A 26 11.55 8.56 -11.29
C SER A 26 11.76 9.81 -10.44
N SER A 27 12.00 10.95 -11.08
CA SER A 27 12.15 12.25 -10.41
C SER A 27 10.89 12.67 -9.66
N ARG A 28 9.71 12.49 -10.26
CA ARG A 28 8.45 12.95 -9.66
C ARG A 28 8.01 12.10 -8.47
N LEU A 29 8.12 10.78 -8.60
CA LEU A 29 7.76 9.81 -7.58
C LEU A 29 8.86 9.63 -6.54
N GLU A 30 10.06 10.18 -6.76
CA GLU A 30 11.23 9.99 -5.89
C GLU A 30 11.55 8.49 -5.72
N LEU A 31 11.41 7.72 -6.82
CA LEU A 31 11.68 6.29 -6.89
C LEU A 31 12.86 5.99 -7.80
N PRO A 32 13.64 4.93 -7.54
CA PRO A 32 14.58 4.41 -8.53
C PRO A 32 13.86 4.09 -9.84
N SER A 33 14.49 4.39 -10.98
CA SER A 33 13.91 4.16 -12.31
C SER A 33 13.50 2.69 -12.53
N GLU A 34 14.21 1.77 -11.89
CA GLU A 34 13.88 0.33 -11.90
C GLU A 34 12.56 0.02 -11.17
N ALA A 35 12.32 0.65 -10.02
CA ALA A 35 11.06 0.48 -9.29
C ALA A 35 9.87 1.08 -10.06
N VAL A 36 10.09 2.22 -10.72
CA VAL A 36 9.09 2.82 -11.62
C VAL A 36 8.78 1.90 -12.80
N ARG A 37 9.81 1.31 -13.40
CA ARG A 37 9.65 0.32 -14.47
C ARG A 37 8.78 -0.82 -13.99
N GLN A 38 9.17 -1.51 -12.92
CA GLN A 38 8.42 -2.61 -12.31
C GLN A 38 6.95 -2.28 -12.04
N LEU A 39 6.69 -1.07 -11.51
CA LEU A 39 5.34 -0.58 -11.25
C LEU A 39 4.51 -0.45 -12.54
N LEU A 40 5.10 0.10 -13.60
CA LEU A 40 4.43 0.29 -14.89
C LEU A 40 4.24 -1.04 -15.65
N GLU A 41 5.15 -2.01 -15.51
CA GLU A 41 4.97 -3.35 -16.10
C GLU A 41 3.82 -4.10 -15.45
N ALA A 42 3.77 -4.04 -14.12
CA ALA A 42 2.75 -4.73 -13.35
C ALA A 42 1.38 -4.04 -13.44
N GLN A 43 1.33 -2.73 -13.72
CA GLN A 43 0.08 -1.99 -13.90
C GLN A 43 0.16 -1.00 -15.08
N PRO A 44 0.01 -1.48 -16.34
CA PRO A 44 0.11 -0.63 -17.53
C PRO A 44 -0.94 0.50 -17.59
N ALA A 45 -2.11 0.32 -16.94
CA ALA A 45 -3.15 1.35 -16.86
C ALA A 45 -2.68 2.65 -16.19
N LEU A 46 -1.57 2.62 -15.44
CA LEU A 46 -0.99 3.83 -14.87
C LEU A 46 -0.41 4.77 -15.94
N LEU A 47 -0.13 4.29 -17.15
CA LEU A 47 0.33 5.11 -18.26
C LEU A 47 -0.73 6.07 -18.79
N GLU A 48 -2.00 5.81 -18.48
CA GLU A 48 -3.11 6.73 -18.76
C GLU A 48 -3.15 7.90 -17.77
N LEU A 49 -2.35 7.83 -16.69
CA LEU A 49 -2.28 8.84 -15.65
C LEU A 49 -0.96 9.62 -15.74
N THR A 50 -0.97 10.84 -15.20
CA THR A 50 0.28 11.59 -15.02
C THR A 50 1.02 11.12 -13.77
N ALA A 51 2.36 11.22 -13.76
CA ALA A 51 3.17 10.92 -12.57
C ALA A 51 2.75 11.74 -11.34
N THR A 52 2.28 12.98 -11.54
CA THR A 52 1.74 13.83 -10.47
C THR A 52 0.44 13.26 -9.91
N THR A 53 -0.46 12.76 -10.76
CA THR A 53 -1.69 12.08 -10.31
C THR A 53 -1.35 10.83 -9.51
N VAL A 54 -0.39 10.02 -9.97
CA VAL A 54 0.05 8.82 -9.25
C VAL A 54 0.66 9.19 -7.89
N LYS A 55 1.49 10.24 -7.82
CA LYS A 55 2.04 10.74 -6.55
C LYS A 55 0.93 11.14 -5.57
N ALA A 56 -0.05 11.93 -6.01
CA ALA A 56 -1.17 12.33 -5.17
C ALA A 56 -2.00 11.14 -4.65
N ARG A 57 -2.12 10.07 -5.46
CA ARG A 57 -2.78 8.83 -5.03
C ARG A 57 -1.96 8.08 -3.98
N LEU A 58 -0.64 8.02 -4.14
CA LEU A 58 0.27 7.43 -3.14
C LEU A 58 0.21 8.20 -1.82
N GLU A 59 0.20 9.53 -1.86
CA GLU A 59 0.06 10.39 -0.68
C GLU A 59 -1.29 10.18 0.02
N SER A 60 -2.37 10.07 -0.76
CA SER A 60 -3.70 9.76 -0.23
C SER A 60 -3.76 8.38 0.42
N LEU A 61 -3.10 7.38 -0.19
CA LEU A 61 -3.00 6.03 0.35
C LEU A 61 -2.18 6.04 1.65
N ALA A 62 -1.05 6.75 1.67
CA ALA A 62 -0.22 6.92 2.86
C ALA A 62 -1.00 7.55 4.02
N ALA A 63 -1.78 8.59 3.73
CA ALA A 63 -2.65 9.25 4.70
C ALA A 63 -3.76 8.31 5.21
N LEU A 64 -4.41 7.55 4.32
CA LEU A 64 -5.43 6.58 4.69
C LEU A 64 -4.88 5.48 5.61
N LEU A 65 -3.66 5.01 5.33
CA LEU A 65 -2.99 3.99 6.11
C LEU A 65 -2.34 4.54 7.40
N GLY A 66 -2.21 5.87 7.52
CA GLY A 66 -1.49 6.50 8.62
C GLY A 66 0.02 6.19 8.61
N VAL A 67 0.61 5.97 7.44
CA VAL A 67 2.04 5.62 7.28
C VAL A 67 2.79 6.68 6.47
N PRO A 68 4.12 6.81 6.65
CA PRO A 68 4.95 7.63 5.77
C PRO A 68 4.86 7.19 4.31
N LEU A 69 4.94 8.16 3.40
CA LEU A 69 4.89 7.92 1.95
C LEU A 69 5.85 6.81 1.47
N PRO A 70 7.13 6.73 1.93
CA PRO A 70 8.03 5.64 1.51
C PRO A 70 7.50 4.23 1.83
N LEU A 71 6.78 4.04 2.93
CA LEU A 71 6.19 2.74 3.27
C LEU A 71 4.98 2.42 2.38
N ALA A 72 4.13 3.42 2.10
CA ALA A 72 3.03 3.24 1.15
C ALA A 72 3.53 2.89 -0.25
N MET A 73 4.69 3.42 -0.65
CA MET A 73 5.32 3.08 -1.93
C MET A 73 5.84 1.65 -1.95
N GLN A 74 6.49 1.17 -0.88
CA GLN A 74 6.88 -0.24 -0.78
C GLN A 74 5.67 -1.18 -0.89
N LEU A 75 4.54 -0.78 -0.31
CA LEU A 75 3.29 -1.53 -0.43
C LEU A 75 2.79 -1.56 -1.87
N VAL A 76 2.81 -0.42 -2.57
CA VAL A 76 2.37 -0.33 -3.98
C VAL A 76 3.30 -1.09 -4.92
N LEU A 77 4.61 -1.16 -4.65
CA LEU A 77 5.51 -1.99 -5.44
C LEU A 77 5.17 -3.49 -5.31
N LYS A 78 4.67 -3.93 -4.15
CA LYS A 78 4.17 -5.29 -3.95
C LYS A 78 2.76 -5.50 -4.52
N HIS A 79 1.93 -4.45 -4.49
CA HIS A 79 0.54 -4.49 -4.92
C HIS A 79 0.18 -3.27 -5.80
N PRO A 80 0.62 -3.26 -7.07
CA PRO A 80 0.46 -2.13 -8.00
C PRO A 80 -0.99 -1.68 -8.22
N ALA A 81 -1.94 -2.60 -8.14
CA ALA A 81 -3.37 -2.33 -8.29
C ALA A 81 -3.90 -1.30 -7.27
N LEU A 82 -3.26 -1.14 -6.10
CA LEU A 82 -3.66 -0.17 -5.08
C LEU A 82 -3.66 1.27 -5.58
N VAL A 83 -2.67 1.65 -6.40
CA VAL A 83 -2.54 3.03 -6.89
C VAL A 83 -3.41 3.28 -8.14
N ALA A 84 -3.88 2.21 -8.80
CA ALA A 84 -4.84 2.29 -9.90
C ALA A 84 -6.24 2.69 -9.42
N VAL A 85 -6.59 2.43 -8.16
CA VAL A 85 -7.89 2.82 -7.58
C VAL A 85 -7.89 4.30 -7.18
N PRO A 86 -8.90 5.09 -7.57
CA PRO A 86 -9.02 6.49 -7.14
C PRO A 86 -9.13 6.64 -5.62
N PRO A 87 -8.55 7.69 -5.01
CA PRO A 87 -8.53 7.87 -3.54
C PRO A 87 -9.91 7.80 -2.90
N ASN A 88 -10.91 8.47 -3.49
CA ASN A 88 -12.28 8.46 -2.98
C ASN A 88 -12.89 7.05 -2.96
N ALA A 89 -12.60 6.24 -3.97
CA ALA A 89 -13.05 4.86 -4.02
C ALA A 89 -12.33 4.00 -2.97
N THR A 90 -11.03 4.20 -2.79
CA THR A 90 -10.23 3.51 -1.76
C THR A 90 -10.73 3.82 -0.36
N ILE A 91 -10.98 5.10 -0.04
CA ILE A 91 -11.53 5.54 1.26
C ILE A 91 -12.92 4.93 1.48
N THR A 92 -13.80 4.99 0.47
CA THR A 92 -15.16 4.44 0.56
C THR A 92 -15.13 2.93 0.82
N ARG A 93 -14.28 2.19 0.08
CA ARG A 93 -14.10 0.75 0.25
C ARG A 93 -13.53 0.43 1.63
N ALA A 94 -12.53 1.18 2.09
CA ALA A 94 -11.97 1.02 3.42
C ALA A 94 -13.00 1.30 4.53
N LYS A 95 -13.91 2.28 4.33
CA LYS A 95 -15.04 2.52 5.24
C LYS A 95 -16.04 1.37 5.23
N ASN A 96 -16.31 0.79 4.06
CA ASN A 96 -17.17 -0.38 3.95
C ASN A 96 -16.57 -1.59 4.69
N VAL A 97 -15.25 -1.82 4.57
CA VAL A 97 -14.54 -2.85 5.33
C VAL A 97 -14.64 -2.58 6.83
N ALA A 98 -14.38 -1.35 7.28
CA ALA A 98 -14.49 -0.97 8.70
C ALA A 98 -15.90 -1.24 9.24
N THR A 99 -16.93 -0.85 8.47
CA THR A 99 -18.33 -1.04 8.83
C THR A 99 -18.72 -2.52 8.84
N ALA A 100 -18.30 -3.27 7.82
CA ALA A 100 -18.62 -4.68 7.68
C ALA A 100 -17.98 -5.53 8.78
N LEU A 101 -16.75 -5.19 9.18
CA LEU A 101 -16.00 -5.92 10.21
C LEU A 101 -16.18 -5.33 11.62
N ARG A 102 -16.96 -4.24 11.76
CA ARG A 102 -17.15 -3.49 13.01
C ARG A 102 -15.84 -3.06 13.69
N VAL A 103 -14.84 -2.73 12.88
CA VAL A 103 -13.53 -2.27 13.36
C VAL A 103 -13.36 -0.77 13.10
N SER A 104 -12.33 -0.17 13.71
CA SER A 104 -12.00 1.22 13.45
C SER A 104 -11.53 1.41 12.00
N MET A 105 -11.58 2.66 11.51
CA MET A 105 -11.05 3.00 10.19
C MET A 105 -9.55 2.68 10.08
N GLN A 106 -8.79 2.87 11.17
CA GLN A 106 -7.36 2.58 11.24
C GLN A 106 -7.07 1.07 11.19
N THR A 107 -7.91 0.27 11.85
CA THR A 107 -7.84 -1.19 11.81
C THR A 107 -8.11 -1.69 10.39
N SER A 108 -9.16 -1.17 9.76
CA SER A 108 -9.50 -1.49 8.36
C SER A 108 -8.38 -1.13 7.39
N ALA A 109 -7.78 0.05 7.55
CA ALA A 109 -6.62 0.45 6.77
C ALA A 109 -5.43 -0.51 6.95
N SER A 110 -5.16 -0.93 8.19
CA SER A 110 -4.11 -1.91 8.49
C SER A 110 -4.37 -3.28 7.87
N LEU A 111 -5.62 -3.73 7.84
CA LEU A 111 -6.03 -4.95 7.14
C LEU A 111 -5.81 -4.84 5.63
N ILE A 112 -6.20 -3.71 5.03
CA ILE A 112 -6.03 -3.46 3.60
C ILE A 112 -4.55 -3.40 3.21
N ALA A 113 -3.69 -2.87 4.08
CA ALA A 113 -2.25 -2.89 3.85
C ALA A 113 -1.65 -4.31 3.84
N LYS A 114 -2.28 -5.26 4.54
CA LYS A 114 -1.83 -6.67 4.54
C LYS A 114 -2.47 -7.49 3.43
N GLU A 115 -3.75 -7.24 3.17
CA GLU A 115 -4.51 -7.92 2.14
C GLU A 115 -5.25 -6.90 1.24
N PRO A 116 -4.56 -6.36 0.23
CA PRO A 116 -5.13 -5.40 -0.71
C PRO A 116 -6.36 -5.91 -1.46
N ALA A 117 -6.53 -7.23 -1.59
CA ALA A 117 -7.71 -7.82 -2.22
C ALA A 117 -9.01 -7.46 -1.48
N LEU A 118 -8.95 -7.11 -0.19
CA LEU A 118 -10.10 -6.65 0.59
C LEU A 118 -10.78 -5.42 -0.02
N LEU A 119 -10.04 -4.56 -0.73
CA LEU A 119 -10.61 -3.43 -1.47
C LEU A 119 -11.48 -3.86 -2.66
N GLY A 120 -11.26 -5.05 -3.21
CA GLY A 120 -12.05 -5.61 -4.32
C GLY A 120 -13.23 -6.43 -3.84
N VAL A 121 -12.99 -7.33 -2.88
CA VAL A 121 -13.98 -8.30 -2.39
C VAL A 121 -15.11 -7.61 -1.63
N LEU A 122 -14.80 -6.77 -0.65
CA LEU A 122 -15.80 -6.17 0.23
C LEU A 122 -16.44 -4.89 -0.33
N ALA A 123 -16.01 -4.45 -1.52
CA ALA A 123 -16.70 -3.37 -2.26
C ALA A 123 -18.16 -3.73 -2.59
N HIS A 124 -18.49 -5.03 -2.66
CA HIS A 124 -19.79 -5.55 -3.08
C HIS A 124 -20.58 -6.23 -1.94
N CYS A 125 -19.94 -6.49 -0.79
CA CYS A 125 -20.51 -7.35 0.27
C CYS A 125 -21.33 -6.62 1.33
N GLY A 126 -21.67 -5.33 1.13
CA GLY A 126 -22.20 -4.47 2.18
C GLY A 126 -23.46 -5.01 2.88
N ALA A 127 -24.36 -5.70 2.17
CA ALA A 127 -25.59 -6.26 2.74
C ALA A 127 -25.48 -7.74 3.11
N GLU A 128 -24.81 -8.55 2.29
CA GLU A 128 -24.79 -10.01 2.44
C GLU A 128 -23.77 -10.48 3.50
N ALA A 129 -22.61 -9.82 3.65
CA ALA A 129 -21.63 -10.18 4.68
C ALA A 129 -22.16 -9.93 6.11
N ARG A 130 -23.11 -9.00 6.27
CA ARG A 130 -23.79 -8.74 7.55
C ARG A 130 -24.70 -9.89 7.98
N ALA A 131 -25.22 -10.68 7.04
CA ALA A 131 -26.17 -11.75 7.33
C ALA A 131 -25.50 -13.07 7.75
N CYS A 132 -24.20 -13.25 7.47
CA CYS A 132 -23.54 -14.57 7.56
C CYS A 132 -22.59 -14.73 8.77
N GLY A 133 -22.50 -13.75 9.68
CA GLY A 133 -21.62 -13.81 10.86
C GLY A 133 -20.11 -13.71 10.57
N LEU A 134 -19.72 -13.64 9.29
CA LEU A 134 -18.34 -13.47 8.82
C LEU A 134 -17.68 -12.19 9.38
N ALA A 135 -18.50 -11.17 9.63
CA ALA A 135 -18.11 -9.90 10.25
C ALA A 135 -17.44 -10.08 11.63
N ASP A 136 -18.03 -10.92 12.48
CA ASP A 136 -17.56 -11.11 13.86
C ASP A 136 -16.28 -11.95 13.88
N ALA A 137 -16.19 -13.01 13.06
CA ALA A 137 -14.97 -13.82 12.91
C ALA A 137 -13.80 -13.03 12.30
N ALA A 138 -14.05 -12.20 11.28
CA ALA A 138 -13.02 -11.35 10.70
C ALA A 138 -12.64 -10.17 11.62
N GLY A 139 -13.53 -9.71 12.50
CA GLY A 139 -13.21 -8.77 13.58
C GLY A 139 -12.23 -9.35 14.61
N GLU A 140 -12.40 -10.60 15.02
CA GLU A 140 -11.45 -11.30 15.91
C GLU A 140 -10.08 -11.50 15.27
N VAL A 141 -10.04 -11.92 14.00
CA VAL A 141 -8.79 -12.03 13.25
C VAL A 141 -8.14 -10.65 13.08
N ALA A 142 -8.93 -9.60 12.83
CA ALA A 142 -8.42 -8.25 12.73
C ALA A 142 -7.79 -7.74 14.03
N ALA A 143 -8.43 -8.00 15.18
CA ALA A 143 -7.90 -7.65 16.49
C ALA A 143 -6.59 -8.39 16.80
N ALA A 144 -6.52 -9.69 16.49
CA ALA A 144 -5.29 -10.47 16.62
C ALA A 144 -4.17 -9.90 15.71
N TYR A 145 -4.52 -9.53 14.49
CA TYR A 145 -3.58 -8.92 13.54
C TYR A 145 -3.12 -7.52 13.97
N GLU A 146 -3.97 -6.72 14.62
CA GLU A 146 -3.63 -5.39 15.13
C GLU A 146 -2.49 -5.45 16.16
N TYR A 147 -2.54 -6.43 17.07
CA TYR A 147 -1.49 -6.69 18.05
C TYR A 147 -0.12 -6.89 17.39
N TRP A 148 -0.05 -7.79 16.41
CA TRP A 148 1.21 -8.08 15.69
C TRP A 148 1.68 -6.91 14.81
N THR A 149 0.75 -6.10 14.28
CA THR A 149 1.10 -4.96 13.41
C THR A 149 1.70 -3.81 14.21
N LEU A 150 1.12 -3.49 15.37
CA LEU A 150 1.67 -2.49 16.28
C LEU A 150 3.05 -2.91 16.78
N GLU A 151 3.23 -4.20 17.10
CA GLU A 151 4.51 -4.71 17.54
C GLU A 151 5.59 -4.64 16.45
N TRP A 152 5.25 -5.02 15.22
CA TRP A 152 6.15 -4.92 14.07
C TRP A 152 6.48 -3.47 13.70
N LEU A 153 5.49 -2.57 13.65
CA LEU A 153 5.73 -1.15 13.37
C LEU A 153 6.56 -0.47 14.46
N GLN A 154 6.31 -0.78 15.74
CA GLN A 154 7.12 -0.30 16.85
C GLN A 154 8.55 -0.85 16.80
N ARG A 155 8.74 -2.08 16.30
CA ARG A 155 10.06 -2.67 16.09
C ARG A 155 10.80 -1.96 14.96
N GLN A 156 10.14 -1.74 13.81
CA GLN A 156 10.72 -0.98 12.70
C GLN A 156 11.06 0.47 13.09
N LEU A 157 10.21 1.12 13.90
CA LEU A 157 10.49 2.45 14.45
C LEU A 157 11.69 2.45 15.42
N ARG A 158 11.84 1.42 16.25
CA ARG A 158 13.02 1.23 17.11
C ARG A 158 14.30 0.98 16.32
N GLU A 159 14.22 0.21 15.24
CA GLU A 159 15.35 -0.07 14.35
C GLU A 159 15.74 1.18 13.54
N ALA A 160 14.77 1.98 13.09
CA ALA A 160 15.00 3.23 12.36
C ALA A 160 15.44 4.41 13.26
N ARG A 161 15.14 4.35 14.57
CA ARG A 161 15.61 5.31 15.58
C ARG A 161 16.18 4.52 16.75
N PRO A 162 17.42 3.98 16.65
CA PRO A 162 18.07 3.38 17.80
C PRO A 162 18.13 4.48 18.86
N ALA A 163 17.42 4.28 19.96
CA ALA A 163 17.50 5.19 21.09
C ALA A 163 18.99 5.36 21.40
N ARG A 164 19.50 6.59 21.28
CA ARG A 164 20.83 6.94 21.78
C ARG A 164 20.80 6.52 23.23
N ASN A 165 21.52 5.46 23.56
CA ASN A 165 21.57 4.91 24.90
C ASN A 165 22.34 5.92 25.76
N THR A 166 21.69 7.01 26.18
CA THR A 166 22.21 7.96 27.16
C THR A 166 21.97 7.43 28.56
N SER A 167 22.18 6.13 28.78
CA SER A 167 22.29 5.61 30.12
C SER A 167 23.67 5.98 30.64
N PHE A 168 23.74 7.12 31.33
CA PHE A 168 24.85 7.53 32.18
C PHE A 168 25.02 6.62 33.41
N ALA A 169 24.25 5.53 33.54
CA ALA A 169 24.29 4.62 34.69
C ALA A 169 25.55 3.73 34.76
N GLY A 170 26.51 3.89 33.85
CA GLY A 170 27.76 3.12 33.80
C GLY A 170 29.00 3.82 34.38
N LEU A 171 28.90 5.06 34.89
CA LEU A 171 30.07 5.85 35.31
C LEU A 171 30.33 5.92 36.83
N ASP A 172 29.53 5.25 37.67
CA ASP A 172 29.68 5.29 39.15
C ASP A 172 30.25 3.98 39.75
N ARG A 173 31.24 3.37 39.10
CA ARG A 173 32.10 2.35 39.74
C ARG A 173 33.54 2.42 39.21
N GLN A 174 34.31 3.38 39.70
CA GLN A 174 35.77 3.26 39.85
C GLN A 174 36.17 3.75 41.24
#